data_AF-V2UGQ6-F1
#
_entry.id   AF-V2UGQ6-F1
#
_cell.length_a   1.000
_cell.length_b   1.000
_cell.length_c   1.000
_cell.angle_alpha   90.00
_cell.angle_beta   90.00
_cell.angle_gamma   90.00
#
_symmetry.space_group_name_H-M   'P 1'
#
loop_
_entity.id
_entity.type
_entity.pdbx_description
1 polymer ?
#
loop_
_entity_poly.entity_id
_entity_poly.type
_entity_poly.pdbx_seq_one_letter_code
_entity_poly.pdbx_strand_id
1 'polypeptide(L)'
;MKPLAFVCAALLSPVAYAATSSPESSTPAQLYIQRAEQQQLAQQNTWQRLMYANTSGQSTVSYAGYFLTEAKTPDLNQELQAHIAALFQQAEPNQSVQCRFPARSRWLVQQLNIPQTELAAVACPELDEWIGQIRPYKTTLIYATDFMGNPSSMFGHTLLRLDPKDQQELNLISYAVNYAATVPGEQSWSYAWKGLTGQYPGEYSLMPYYRKVKEYGDLESRDLWEYELDLSPDETRFLVEHIWEMKHVSFPYYFVSDNCAYRLLGLIDLVRPELNLQQQFKVASIPVETIKALADSDLVKDTVYRPALETQLLAQARQHGTDLAQAAHQLAFAESADLNTLLQSYTALEQAKILEMAYDDLYLQFLARKVETGFAQPRLRQLLSLRSQLQVDKQRRAPDVPNVDPSQGHHARNLTLSTGEVQGQSFIELGHRQAYHDLLDPQGGFRTGTQLLFLQGALQYRDETLKLSQLDVLAVNSYNPITPFKTPLSWGFNLGWTQEALDQHGQFSTQEQHGVANLQVQMGYSWASADREHICYAQLQNHLQAGKALGRGWRVGVGPTLGCQNIWSPQLNSVLQVELPYWEDAQQWNLRLHSQLQYVLNPQHAIRLGWEYQQQDQQDWHQTSLGYAWFF
;
A
#
# COMPACT_ATOMS: atom_id res chain seq x y z
N MET A 1 -2.84 97.54 -1.30
CA MET A 1 -2.59 97.42 0.15
C MET A 1 -1.09 97.27 0.36
N LYS A 2 -0.54 98.10 1.26
CA LYS A 2 0.86 98.24 1.74
C LYS A 2 1.43 96.92 2.36
N PRO A 3 2.72 96.79 2.75
CA PRO A 3 3.96 96.73 1.94
C PRO A 3 5.02 95.70 2.51
N LEU A 4 6.30 95.81 2.08
CA LEU A 4 7.57 95.33 2.70
C LEU A 4 7.93 93.82 2.60
N ALA A 5 9.19 93.36 2.61
CA ALA A 5 10.55 93.86 2.31
C ALA A 5 11.56 92.76 2.76
N PHE A 6 12.81 92.86 2.27
CA PHE A 6 14.07 92.21 2.76
C PHE A 6 14.19 90.67 2.65
N VAL A 7 15.13 90.07 1.89
CA VAL A 7 16.62 90.06 1.90
C VAL A 7 17.24 89.36 3.13
N CYS A 8 18.04 88.31 2.86
CA CYS A 8 19.23 87.76 3.56
C CYS A 8 19.17 86.21 3.59
N ALA A 9 20.05 85.44 2.93
CA ALA A 9 21.51 85.25 3.09
C ALA A 9 21.89 84.16 4.13
N ALA A 10 22.88 83.35 3.72
CA ALA A 10 23.85 82.57 4.51
C ALA A 10 23.60 81.07 4.81
N LEU A 11 24.40 80.24 4.11
CA LEU A 11 25.38 79.26 4.62
C LEU A 11 25.09 78.57 5.97
N LEU A 12 24.91 77.25 5.96
CA LEU A 12 25.32 76.36 7.05
C LEU A 12 25.85 75.01 6.52
N SER A 13 27.05 74.68 6.95
CA SER A 13 27.85 73.47 6.68
C SER A 13 27.20 72.18 7.22
N PRO A 14 27.53 70.99 6.67
CA PRO A 14 27.21 69.73 7.34
C PRO A 14 28.30 69.44 8.38
N VAL A 15 27.96 69.54 9.66
CA VAL A 15 28.74 68.90 10.73
C VAL A 15 28.39 67.42 10.69
N ALA A 16 29.29 66.60 10.15
CA ALA A 16 29.22 65.15 10.25
C ALA A 16 29.45 64.76 11.72
N TYR A 17 28.36 64.48 12.43
CA TYR A 17 28.42 63.72 13.69
C TYR A 17 28.72 62.27 13.31
N ALA A 18 29.99 61.87 13.36
CA ALA A 18 30.36 60.47 13.45
C ALA A 18 29.94 59.98 14.84
N ALA A 19 28.72 59.49 14.97
CA ALA A 19 28.36 58.61 16.06
C ALA A 19 29.13 57.30 15.81
N THR A 20 30.29 57.17 16.47
CA THR A 20 30.94 55.87 16.64
C THR A 20 29.99 54.99 17.45
N SER A 21 29.18 54.20 16.77
CA SER A 21 28.52 53.06 17.37
C SER A 21 29.60 52.10 17.85
N SER A 22 29.68 51.92 19.16
CA SER A 22 30.39 50.80 19.78
C SER A 22 29.90 49.50 19.11
N PRO A 23 30.78 48.58 18.69
CA PRO A 23 30.33 47.30 18.19
C PRO A 23 29.63 46.57 19.32
N GLU A 24 28.31 46.38 19.22
CA GLU A 24 27.61 45.38 20.01
C GLU A 24 28.38 44.07 19.83
N SER A 25 28.91 43.53 20.92
CA SER A 25 29.44 42.18 20.96
C SER A 25 28.31 41.22 20.61
N SER A 26 28.20 40.88 19.33
CA SER A 26 27.20 39.93 18.85
C SER A 26 27.39 38.62 19.62
N THR A 27 26.30 38.14 20.23
CA THR A 27 26.34 36.83 20.90
C THR A 27 26.72 35.76 19.87
N PRO A 28 27.36 34.64 20.28
CA PRO A 28 27.68 33.54 19.36
C PRO A 28 26.48 33.10 18.52
N ALA A 29 25.29 33.04 19.13
CA ALA A 29 24.03 32.78 18.44
C ALA A 29 23.75 33.75 17.27
N GLN A 30 23.95 35.06 17.46
CA GLN A 30 23.67 36.07 16.45
C GLN A 30 24.57 35.93 15.22
N LEU A 31 25.84 35.53 15.42
CA LEU A 31 26.77 35.24 14.32
C LEU A 31 26.25 34.10 13.45
N TYR A 32 25.77 33.02 14.07
CA TYR A 32 25.26 31.85 13.35
C TYR A 32 23.91 32.10 12.69
N ILE A 33 23.05 32.93 13.30
CA ILE A 33 21.81 33.40 12.67
C ILE A 33 22.12 34.16 11.37
N GLN A 34 23.05 35.13 11.40
CA GLN A 34 23.43 35.88 10.20
C GLN A 34 24.01 34.96 9.11
N ARG A 35 24.81 33.96 9.50
CA ARG A 35 25.32 32.95 8.55
C ARG A 35 24.21 32.13 7.93
N ALA A 36 23.21 31.72 8.72
CA ALA A 36 22.08 30.95 8.23
C ALA A 36 21.24 31.73 7.21
N GLU A 37 21.04 33.03 7.44
CA GLU A 37 20.38 33.93 6.50
C GLU A 37 21.16 34.08 5.19
N GLN A 38 22.48 34.28 5.29
CA GLN A 38 23.36 34.36 4.11
C GLN A 38 23.34 33.08 3.28
N GLN A 39 23.28 31.92 3.93
CA GLN A 39 23.19 30.61 3.28
C GLN A 39 21.76 30.24 2.86
N GLN A 40 20.77 31.09 3.16
CA GLN A 40 19.36 30.85 2.87
C GLN A 40 18.88 29.49 3.40
N LEU A 41 19.31 29.12 4.62
CA LEU A 41 19.03 27.81 5.20
C LEU A 41 17.53 27.54 5.33
N ALA A 42 16.74 28.57 5.60
CA ALA A 42 15.30 28.43 5.70
C ALA A 42 14.65 28.01 4.37
N GLN A 43 15.26 28.32 3.22
CA GLN A 43 14.78 27.94 1.89
C GLN A 43 15.32 26.58 1.42
N GLN A 44 16.29 26.00 2.12
CA GLN A 44 16.82 24.69 1.75
C GLN A 44 15.79 23.59 1.95
N ASN A 45 15.76 22.64 1.02
CA ASN A 45 14.78 21.54 0.98
C ASN A 45 14.74 20.75 2.30
N THR A 46 15.88 20.48 2.92
CA THR A 46 15.94 19.74 4.18
C THR A 46 15.22 20.48 5.31
N TRP A 47 15.42 21.80 5.45
CA TRP A 47 14.70 22.59 6.46
C TRP A 47 13.20 22.63 6.19
N GLN A 48 12.82 22.87 4.92
CA GLN A 48 11.42 22.87 4.50
C GLN A 48 10.74 21.53 4.83
N ARG A 49 11.43 20.40 4.61
CA ARG A 49 10.93 19.05 4.94
C ARG A 49 10.88 18.78 6.45
N LEU A 50 11.90 19.18 7.22
CA LEU A 50 11.87 19.12 8.69
C LEU A 50 10.69 19.93 9.26
N MET A 51 10.32 21.01 8.59
CA MET A 51 9.16 21.83 8.96
C MET A 51 7.84 21.36 8.36
N TYR A 52 7.83 20.30 7.55
CA TYR A 52 6.64 19.84 6.79
C TYR A 52 5.95 20.97 6.03
N ALA A 53 6.75 21.84 5.40
CA ALA A 53 6.27 22.99 4.67
C ALA A 53 5.59 22.58 3.36
N ASN A 54 4.43 23.17 3.09
CA ASN A 54 3.76 23.04 1.80
C ASN A 54 4.38 23.98 0.75
N THR A 55 3.83 23.97 -0.46
CA THR A 55 4.30 24.82 -1.57
C THR A 55 4.19 26.32 -1.31
N SER A 56 3.39 26.73 -0.32
CA SER A 56 3.26 28.13 0.12
C SER A 56 4.25 28.50 1.24
N GLY A 57 5.15 27.58 1.61
CA GLY A 57 6.13 27.77 2.69
C GLY A 57 5.53 27.68 4.10
N GLN A 58 4.30 27.17 4.24
CA GLN A 58 3.62 27.03 5.52
C GLN A 58 3.69 25.59 6.02
N SER A 59 4.01 25.39 7.30
CA SER A 59 3.99 24.06 7.89
C SER A 59 2.58 23.46 7.87
N THR A 60 2.51 22.17 7.56
CA THR A 60 1.28 21.37 7.66
C THR A 60 1.07 20.76 9.05
N VAL A 61 2.04 20.92 9.96
CA VAL A 61 1.92 20.44 11.34
C VAL A 61 1.06 21.40 12.16
N SER A 62 0.00 20.86 12.79
CA SER A 62 -0.92 21.63 13.64
C SER A 62 -0.56 21.59 15.13
N TYR A 63 0.30 20.66 15.55
CA TYR A 63 0.71 20.52 16.95
C TYR A 63 1.66 21.65 17.37
N ALA A 64 1.19 22.55 18.23
CA ALA A 64 1.97 23.72 18.67
C ALA A 64 3.30 23.35 19.33
N GLY A 65 3.37 22.22 20.05
CA GLY A 65 4.61 21.76 20.70
C GLY A 65 5.72 21.33 19.73
N TYR A 66 5.42 21.24 18.42
CA TYR A 66 6.39 20.99 17.35
C TYR A 66 7.24 22.23 17.02
N PHE A 67 6.80 23.41 17.46
CA PHE A 67 7.45 24.69 17.21
C PHE A 67 7.96 25.31 18.53
N LEU A 68 8.95 26.18 18.39
CA LEU A 68 9.56 27.02 19.41
C LEU A 68 8.87 28.38 19.45
N THR A 69 8.39 28.88 18.30
CA THR A 69 7.60 30.11 18.24
C THR A 69 6.11 29.83 18.51
N GLU A 70 5.46 30.72 19.27
CA GLU A 70 4.05 30.55 19.69
C GLU A 70 3.03 30.99 18.62
N ALA A 71 3.45 31.12 17.36
CA ALA A 71 2.58 31.57 16.27
C ALA A 71 1.69 30.43 15.75
N LYS A 72 0.42 30.75 15.42
CA LYS A 72 -0.51 29.80 14.77
C LYS A 72 -0.02 29.32 13.40
N THR A 73 0.71 30.16 12.68
CA THR A 73 1.39 29.82 11.42
C THR A 73 2.84 30.26 11.57
N PRO A 74 3.73 29.37 12.05
CA PRO A 74 5.13 29.70 12.30
C PRO A 74 5.83 30.16 11.02
N ASP A 75 6.55 31.27 11.11
CA ASP A 75 7.46 31.70 10.05
C ASP A 75 8.72 30.84 10.13
N LEU A 76 9.05 30.14 9.04
CA LEU A 76 10.16 29.18 9.05
C LEU A 76 11.54 29.82 9.24
N ASN A 77 11.71 31.11 8.91
CA ASN A 77 12.94 31.84 9.22
C ASN A 77 13.01 32.17 10.70
N GLN A 78 11.92 32.67 11.30
CA GLN A 78 11.87 32.96 12.73
C GLN A 78 12.09 31.69 13.55
N GLU A 79 11.52 30.58 13.10
CA GLU A 79 11.67 29.28 13.73
C GLU A 79 13.11 28.77 13.66
N LEU A 80 13.76 28.94 12.50
CA LEU A 80 15.18 28.63 12.33
C LEU A 80 16.07 29.49 13.25
N GLN A 81 15.80 30.79 13.34
CA GLN A 81 16.54 31.72 14.20
C GLN A 81 16.36 31.36 15.68
N ALA A 82 15.13 31.07 16.10
CA ALA A 82 14.82 30.64 17.46
C ALA A 82 15.53 29.33 17.82
N HIS A 83 15.58 28.38 16.87
CA HIS A 83 16.29 27.12 17.05
C HIS A 83 17.79 27.34 17.23
N ILE A 84 18.42 28.14 16.35
CA ILE A 84 19.85 28.47 16.47
C ILE A 84 20.14 29.15 17.81
N ALA A 85 19.32 30.11 18.24
CA ALA A 85 19.51 30.77 19.52
C ALA A 85 19.42 29.79 20.70
N ALA A 86 18.49 28.83 20.64
CA ALA A 86 18.29 27.82 21.68
C ALA A 86 19.44 26.80 21.79
N LEU A 87 20.25 26.61 20.74
CA LEU A 87 21.43 25.72 20.79
C LEU A 87 22.51 26.17 21.82
N PHE A 88 22.53 27.46 22.13
CA PHE A 88 23.50 28.07 23.05
C PHE A 88 22.95 28.28 24.47
N GLN A 89 21.69 27.89 24.72
CA GLN A 89 21.06 28.06 26.02
C GLN A 89 21.26 26.81 26.88
N GLN A 90 21.62 27.02 28.14
CA GLN A 90 21.57 25.95 29.13
C GLN A 90 20.12 25.57 29.40
N ALA A 91 19.88 24.28 29.59
CA ALA A 91 18.57 23.75 29.90
C ALA A 91 18.71 22.57 30.86
N GLU A 92 17.66 22.33 31.62
CA GLU A 92 17.53 21.12 32.43
C GLU A 92 17.55 19.86 31.53
N PRO A 93 17.86 18.68 32.09
CA PRO A 93 17.87 17.42 31.34
C PRO A 93 16.60 17.21 30.51
N ASN A 94 16.76 16.71 29.28
CA ASN A 94 15.72 16.51 28.26
C ASN A 94 15.00 17.78 27.72
N GLN A 95 15.21 18.96 28.32
CA GLN A 95 14.47 20.18 27.92
C GLN A 95 15.17 20.99 26.83
N SER A 96 16.48 20.78 26.63
CA SER A 96 17.23 21.46 25.56
C SER A 96 16.60 21.20 24.19
N VAL A 97 16.72 22.19 23.29
CA VAL A 97 16.32 22.03 21.89
C VAL A 97 17.04 20.85 21.22
N GLN A 98 18.26 20.53 21.66
CA GLN A 98 19.03 19.37 21.18
C GLN A 98 18.39 18.02 21.58
N CYS A 99 17.69 17.96 22.71
CA CYS A 99 16.98 16.76 23.16
C CYS A 99 15.57 16.67 22.56
N ARG A 100 14.88 17.80 22.43
CA ARG A 100 13.52 17.87 21.87
C ARG A 100 13.50 17.69 20.36
N PHE A 101 14.47 18.29 19.68
CA PHE A 101 14.58 18.34 18.23
C PHE A 101 15.99 17.96 17.74
N PRO A 102 16.41 16.70 17.95
CA PRO A 102 17.76 16.25 17.64
C PRO A 102 18.11 16.30 16.15
N ALA A 103 17.18 15.96 15.25
CA ALA A 103 17.46 16.00 13.82
C ALA A 103 17.66 17.43 13.34
N ARG A 104 16.75 18.35 13.68
CA ARG A 104 16.90 19.77 13.35
C ARG A 104 18.20 20.35 13.90
N SER A 105 18.52 20.04 15.16
CA SER A 105 19.73 20.52 15.83
C SER A 105 20.99 19.99 15.14
N ARG A 106 21.04 18.68 14.84
CA ARG A 106 22.15 18.05 14.12
C ARG A 106 22.35 18.68 12.75
N TRP A 107 21.27 18.88 11.99
CA TRP A 107 21.34 19.49 10.66
C TRP A 107 21.88 20.93 10.71
N LEU A 108 21.35 21.77 11.62
CA LEU A 108 21.82 23.16 11.78
C LEU A 108 23.30 23.24 12.19
N VAL A 109 23.71 22.42 13.15
CA VAL A 109 25.11 22.36 13.61
C VAL A 109 26.05 21.97 12.47
N GLN A 110 25.65 21.03 11.61
CA GLN A 110 26.42 20.61 10.45
C GLN A 110 26.48 21.70 9.38
N GLN A 111 25.35 22.28 8.97
CA GLN A 111 25.31 23.33 7.92
C GLN A 111 26.12 24.57 8.32
N LEU A 112 26.04 24.96 9.59
CA LEU A 112 26.70 26.17 10.09
C LEU A 112 28.14 25.93 10.57
N ASN A 113 28.59 24.66 10.59
CA ASN A 113 29.88 24.21 11.11
C ASN A 113 30.13 24.74 12.53
N ILE A 114 29.16 24.56 13.42
CA ILE A 114 29.25 25.03 14.82
C ILE A 114 30.16 24.09 15.61
N PRO A 115 31.27 24.56 16.21
CA PRO A 115 32.10 23.74 17.07
C PRO A 115 31.33 23.28 18.31
N GLN A 116 31.47 22.01 18.68
CA GLN A 116 30.84 21.44 19.88
C GLN A 116 31.22 22.20 21.17
N THR A 117 32.39 22.83 21.21
CA THR A 117 32.86 23.65 22.34
C THR A 117 32.09 24.96 22.52
N GLU A 118 31.39 25.43 21.50
CA GLU A 118 30.57 26.65 21.57
C GLU A 118 29.11 26.36 21.94
N LEU A 119 28.65 25.11 21.77
CA LEU A 119 27.30 24.69 22.11
C LEU A 119 27.14 24.56 23.63
N ALA A 120 25.91 24.75 24.11
CA ALA A 120 25.60 24.45 25.51
C ALA A 120 25.75 22.93 25.77
N ALA A 121 26.37 22.58 26.90
CA ALA A 121 26.39 21.19 27.35
C ALA A 121 24.96 20.75 27.70
N VAL A 122 24.55 19.59 27.18
CA VAL A 122 23.19 19.05 27.34
C VAL A 122 23.23 17.63 27.90
N ALA A 123 22.20 17.26 28.64
CA ALA A 123 21.94 15.89 29.05
C ALA A 123 20.59 15.46 28.49
N CYS A 124 20.59 14.44 27.62
CA CYS A 124 19.38 13.95 26.95
C CYS A 124 19.13 12.45 27.26
N PRO A 125 19.03 12.03 28.54
CA PRO A 125 18.96 10.62 28.90
C PRO A 125 17.83 9.84 28.19
N GLU A 126 16.67 10.45 27.93
CA GLU A 126 15.58 9.76 27.23
C GLU A 126 15.87 9.55 25.74
N LEU A 127 16.53 10.52 25.10
CA LEU A 127 16.95 10.40 23.70
C LEU A 127 18.08 9.38 23.56
N ASP A 128 19.04 9.39 24.48
CA ASP A 128 20.14 8.44 24.51
C ASP A 128 19.63 7.00 24.71
N GLU A 129 18.65 6.80 25.60
CA GLU A 129 17.97 5.52 25.77
C GLU A 129 17.25 5.10 24.49
N TRP A 130 16.48 5.99 23.87
CA TRP A 130 15.75 5.73 22.62
C TRP A 130 16.67 5.28 21.49
N ILE A 131 17.73 6.04 21.22
CA ILE A 131 18.73 5.69 20.20
C ILE A 131 19.48 4.41 20.58
N GLY A 132 19.78 4.21 21.87
CA GLY A 132 20.48 3.03 22.39
C GLY A 132 19.67 1.73 22.33
N GLN A 133 18.33 1.81 22.38
CA GLN A 133 17.41 0.69 22.18
C GLN A 133 17.27 0.33 20.70
N ILE A 134 17.11 1.32 19.83
CA ILE A 134 16.88 1.12 18.39
C ILE A 134 18.17 0.73 17.67
N ARG A 135 19.30 1.34 18.05
CA ARG A 135 20.62 1.18 17.44
C ARG A 135 20.57 1.30 15.90
N PRO A 136 20.10 2.44 15.37
CA PRO A 136 19.85 2.61 13.95
C PRO A 136 21.14 2.49 13.13
N TYR A 137 21.29 1.42 12.36
CA TYR A 137 22.47 1.20 11.50
C TYR A 137 22.10 0.98 10.03
N LYS A 138 21.01 0.25 9.77
CA LYS A 138 20.47 -0.01 8.44
C LYS A 138 18.97 0.24 8.40
N THR A 139 18.46 0.61 7.24
CA THR A 139 17.02 0.78 6.99
C THR A 139 16.59 -0.18 5.89
N THR A 140 15.54 -0.96 6.15
CA THR A 140 14.95 -1.89 5.19
C THR A 140 13.48 -1.51 4.99
N LEU A 141 13.04 -1.28 3.75
CA LEU A 141 11.63 -1.10 3.46
C LEU A 141 10.96 -2.47 3.31
N ILE A 142 9.90 -2.71 4.08
CA ILE A 142 9.11 -3.93 4.00
C ILE A 142 7.82 -3.62 3.25
N TYR A 143 7.57 -4.35 2.16
CA TYR A 143 6.32 -4.35 1.42
C TYR A 143 5.53 -5.62 1.73
N ALA A 144 4.33 -5.45 2.26
CA ALA A 144 3.34 -6.52 2.38
C ALA A 144 2.41 -6.49 1.17
N THR A 145 2.32 -7.61 0.44
CA THR A 145 1.52 -7.74 -0.80
C THR A 145 0.04 -7.47 -0.57
N ASP A 146 -0.77 -7.27 -1.60
CA ASP A 146 -2.21 -6.99 -1.47
C ASP A 146 -2.98 -8.06 -0.64
N PHE A 147 -3.97 -7.59 0.13
CA PHE A 147 -4.87 -8.46 0.87
C PHE A 147 -6.32 -8.00 0.73
N MET A 148 -7.08 -8.69 -0.11
CA MET A 148 -8.47 -8.33 -0.39
C MET A 148 -9.39 -8.54 0.81
N GLY A 149 -9.05 -9.42 1.76
CA GLY A 149 -9.88 -9.69 2.94
C GLY A 149 -10.10 -8.50 3.89
N ASN A 150 -9.35 -7.40 3.71
CA ASN A 150 -9.49 -6.19 4.53
C ASN A 150 -9.37 -4.93 3.66
N PRO A 151 -10.42 -4.07 3.58
CA PRO A 151 -10.40 -2.84 2.78
C PRO A 151 -9.21 -1.92 3.03
N SER A 152 -8.69 -1.86 4.26
CA SER A 152 -7.52 -1.03 4.60
C SER A 152 -6.20 -1.51 3.99
N SER A 153 -6.14 -2.77 3.55
CA SER A 153 -4.92 -3.44 3.08
C SER A 153 -5.01 -3.94 1.63
N MET A 154 -6.09 -3.59 0.91
CA MET A 154 -6.34 -4.01 -0.47
C MET A 154 -5.23 -3.59 -1.45
N PHE A 155 -4.60 -2.44 -1.22
CA PHE A 155 -3.53 -1.92 -2.08
C PHE A 155 -2.10 -2.33 -1.64
N GLY A 156 -1.98 -3.20 -0.64
CA GLY A 156 -0.71 -3.50 0.02
C GLY A 156 -0.39 -2.54 1.16
N HIS A 157 0.76 -2.73 1.81
CA HIS A 157 1.23 -1.84 2.89
C HIS A 157 2.76 -1.77 2.90
N THR A 158 3.32 -0.62 3.27
CA THR A 158 4.77 -0.43 3.45
C THR A 158 5.09 0.06 4.85
N LEU A 159 6.22 -0.38 5.39
CA LEU A 159 6.80 0.06 6.67
C LEU A 159 8.34 0.01 6.59
N LEU A 160 9.04 0.76 7.44
CA LEU A 160 10.51 0.69 7.51
C LEU A 160 10.92 -0.16 8.71
N ARG A 161 11.83 -1.11 8.53
CA ARG A 161 12.54 -1.79 9.61
C ARG A 161 13.90 -1.13 9.81
N LEU A 162 14.27 -0.92 11.07
CA LEU A 162 15.52 -0.33 11.50
C LEU A 162 16.37 -1.43 12.13
N ASP A 163 17.47 -1.78 11.47
CA ASP A 163 18.30 -2.91 11.83
C ASP A 163 19.60 -2.46 12.51
N PRO A 164 20.00 -3.11 13.63
CA PRO A 164 21.28 -2.87 14.28
C PRO A 164 22.45 -3.47 13.51
N LYS A 165 23.66 -2.99 13.81
CA LYS A 165 24.90 -3.50 13.22
C LYS A 165 25.14 -4.96 13.62
N ASP A 166 25.50 -5.81 12.65
CA ASP A 166 25.98 -7.19 12.81
C ASP A 166 25.00 -8.16 13.53
N GLN A 167 23.68 -8.05 13.29
CA GLN A 167 22.66 -8.92 13.91
C GLN A 167 21.61 -9.49 12.94
N GLN A 168 22.03 -10.11 11.83
CA GLN A 168 21.10 -10.74 10.87
C GLN A 168 20.17 -11.81 11.50
N GLU A 169 20.63 -12.52 12.53
CA GLU A 169 19.85 -13.57 13.22
C GLU A 169 18.75 -13.02 14.14
N LEU A 170 18.72 -11.69 14.36
CA LEU A 170 17.79 -11.03 15.29
C LEU A 170 16.81 -10.07 14.60
N ASN A 171 16.62 -10.13 13.28
CA ASN A 171 15.73 -9.22 12.54
C ASN A 171 14.32 -9.08 13.15
N LEU A 172 13.82 -10.08 13.90
CA LEU A 172 12.52 -10.04 14.58
C LEU A 172 12.48 -9.10 15.82
N ILE A 173 13.61 -8.82 16.47
CA ILE A 173 13.67 -7.86 17.59
C ILE A 173 13.97 -6.43 17.15
N SER A 174 14.28 -6.21 15.86
CA SER A 174 14.42 -4.89 15.25
C SER A 174 13.15 -4.06 15.44
N TYR A 175 13.26 -2.73 15.33
CA TYR A 175 12.11 -1.83 15.41
C TYR A 175 11.57 -1.51 14.02
N ALA A 176 10.26 -1.36 13.92
CA ALA A 176 9.55 -0.96 12.72
C ALA A 176 8.94 0.43 12.89
N VAL A 177 9.23 1.32 11.93
CA VAL A 177 8.53 2.58 11.74
C VAL A 177 7.32 2.32 10.85
N ASN A 178 6.13 2.51 11.41
CA ASN A 178 4.87 2.36 10.72
C ASN A 178 4.10 3.68 10.77
N TYR A 179 3.55 4.10 9.63
CA TYR A 179 2.63 5.21 9.57
C TYR A 179 1.22 4.67 9.30
N ALA A 180 0.28 4.93 10.21
CA ALA A 180 -1.07 4.40 10.10
C ALA A 180 -2.10 5.31 10.74
N ALA A 181 -3.36 5.15 10.31
CA ALA A 181 -4.51 5.78 10.94
C ALA A 181 -4.73 5.22 12.36
N THR A 182 -4.85 6.11 13.34
CA THR A 182 -5.30 5.77 14.69
C THR A 182 -6.83 5.71 14.70
N VAL A 183 -7.38 4.49 14.84
CA VAL A 183 -8.82 4.23 14.79
C VAL A 183 -9.33 3.88 16.19
N PRO A 184 -10.19 4.71 16.81
CA PRO A 184 -10.88 4.32 18.02
C PRO A 184 -12.04 3.36 17.68
N GLY A 185 -11.91 2.07 18.03
CA GLY A 185 -13.01 1.09 18.02
C GLY A 185 -13.08 0.15 16.80
N GLU A 186 -14.17 -0.63 16.72
CA GLU A 186 -14.39 -1.68 15.70
C GLU A 186 -14.57 -1.11 14.27
N GLN A 187 -14.03 -1.84 13.29
CA GLN A 187 -14.05 -1.50 11.87
C GLN A 187 -15.45 -1.65 11.27
N SER A 188 -16.24 -0.58 11.33
CA SER A 188 -17.57 -0.47 10.68
C SER A 188 -17.46 0.02 9.23
N TRP A 189 -18.53 -0.08 8.42
CA TRP A 189 -18.58 0.47 7.05
C TRP A 189 -18.22 1.98 6.97
N SER A 190 -18.43 2.72 8.06
CA SER A 190 -18.01 4.12 8.20
C SER A 190 -16.49 4.32 8.09
N TYR A 191 -15.71 3.26 8.30
CA TYR A 191 -14.26 3.24 8.18
C TYR A 191 -13.76 3.50 6.76
N ALA A 192 -14.35 2.84 5.76
CA ALA A 192 -13.99 3.04 4.36
C ALA A 192 -14.29 4.48 3.90
N TRP A 193 -15.45 5.03 4.27
CA TRP A 193 -15.83 6.41 3.93
C TRP A 193 -14.94 7.47 4.62
N LYS A 194 -14.62 7.27 5.90
CA LYS A 194 -13.71 8.18 6.64
C LYS A 194 -12.28 8.12 6.12
N GLY A 195 -11.82 6.95 5.70
CA GLY A 195 -10.51 6.78 5.07
C GLY A 195 -10.38 7.39 3.68
N LEU A 196 -11.46 7.38 2.89
CA LEU A 196 -11.54 8.11 1.62
C LEU A 196 -11.58 9.64 1.80
N THR A 197 -12.08 10.13 2.93
CA THR A 197 -12.27 11.57 3.21
C THR A 197 -11.22 12.17 4.16
N GLY A 198 -10.20 11.43 4.58
CA GLY A 198 -9.08 11.97 5.37
C GLY A 198 -9.37 12.15 6.86
N GLN A 199 -10.45 11.58 7.39
CA GLN A 199 -10.96 11.91 8.73
C GLN A 199 -10.26 11.17 9.88
N TYR A 200 -9.22 10.39 9.60
CA TYR A 200 -8.44 9.70 10.62
C TYR A 200 -7.12 10.44 10.90
N PRO A 201 -6.71 10.59 12.16
CA PRO A 201 -5.37 11.04 12.48
C PRO A 201 -4.37 9.93 12.15
N GLY A 202 -3.42 10.24 11.27
CA GLY A 202 -2.30 9.37 10.90
C GLY A 202 -1.04 9.78 11.65
N GLU A 203 -0.39 8.80 12.28
CA GLU A 203 0.76 9.01 13.17
C GLU A 203 1.90 8.04 12.85
N TYR A 204 3.14 8.49 13.07
CA TYR A 204 4.28 7.58 13.09
C TYR A 204 4.30 6.81 14.40
N SER A 205 4.48 5.50 14.29
CA SER A 205 4.59 4.61 15.42
C SER A 205 5.85 3.77 15.29
N LEU A 206 6.56 3.61 16.40
CA LEU A 206 7.70 2.71 16.48
C LEU A 206 7.32 1.49 17.31
N MET A 207 7.46 0.30 16.74
CA MET A 207 7.08 -0.94 17.42
C MET A 207 8.04 -2.09 17.08
N PRO A 208 8.17 -3.12 17.94
CA PRO A 208 8.97 -4.29 17.59
C PRO A 208 8.47 -4.98 16.31
N TYR A 209 9.38 -5.27 15.38
CA TYR A 209 9.06 -5.78 14.04
C TYR A 209 8.36 -7.13 14.06
N TYR A 210 8.69 -8.04 15.00
CA TYR A 210 7.99 -9.32 15.13
C TYR A 210 6.47 -9.18 15.26
N ARG A 211 5.96 -8.06 15.83
CA ARG A 211 4.53 -7.82 15.95
C ARG A 211 3.88 -7.62 14.58
N LYS A 212 4.55 -6.89 13.68
CA LYS A 212 4.06 -6.64 12.31
C LYS A 212 4.25 -7.82 11.38
N VAL A 213 5.33 -8.58 11.55
CA VAL A 213 5.48 -9.90 10.93
C VAL A 213 4.33 -10.83 11.31
N LYS A 214 3.97 -10.89 12.60
CA LYS A 214 2.85 -11.70 13.06
C LYS A 214 1.50 -11.20 12.54
N GLU A 215 1.33 -9.89 12.39
CA GLU A 215 0.13 -9.31 11.81
C GLU A 215 0.00 -9.63 10.31
N TYR A 216 1.00 -9.29 9.50
CA TYR A 216 0.90 -9.43 8.05
C TYR A 216 1.19 -10.85 7.56
N GLY A 217 2.26 -11.47 8.05
CA GLY A 217 2.66 -12.82 7.64
C GLY A 217 1.80 -13.92 8.26
N ASP A 218 1.45 -13.78 9.55
CA ASP A 218 0.79 -14.87 10.28
C ASP A 218 -0.73 -14.72 10.38
N LEU A 219 -1.28 -13.51 10.58
CA LEU A 219 -2.74 -13.28 10.63
C LEU A 219 -3.33 -13.07 9.24
N GLU A 220 -2.72 -12.23 8.42
CA GLU A 220 -3.25 -11.90 7.09
C GLU A 220 -2.73 -12.85 5.99
N SER A 221 -1.78 -13.73 6.31
CA SER A 221 -1.20 -14.70 5.36
C SER A 221 -0.62 -14.03 4.10
N ARG A 222 0.12 -12.92 4.29
CA ARG A 222 0.72 -12.12 3.22
C ARG A 222 2.21 -12.39 3.12
N ASP A 223 2.67 -12.58 1.90
CA ASP A 223 4.10 -12.61 1.63
C ASP A 223 4.69 -11.21 1.82
N LEU A 224 5.95 -11.16 2.24
CA LEU A 224 6.67 -9.92 2.45
C LEU A 224 7.88 -9.85 1.52
N TRP A 225 8.12 -8.65 0.99
CA TRP A 225 9.35 -8.30 0.28
C TRP A 225 10.10 -7.27 1.11
N GLU A 226 11.36 -7.54 1.39
CA GLU A 226 12.24 -6.68 2.19
C GLU A 226 13.30 -6.09 1.27
N TYR A 227 13.32 -4.76 1.13
CA TYR A 227 14.26 -4.01 0.31
C TYR A 227 15.25 -3.29 1.23
N GLU A 228 16.49 -3.77 1.33
CA GLU A 228 17.57 -3.06 2.06
C GLU A 228 17.84 -1.76 1.30
N LEU A 229 17.70 -0.61 1.97
CA LEU A 229 17.95 0.69 1.37
C LEU A 229 19.45 1.04 1.48
N ASP A 230 20.01 1.67 0.45
CA ASP A 230 21.38 2.19 0.44
C ASP A 230 21.51 3.53 1.21
N LEU A 231 21.12 3.47 2.48
CA LEU A 231 21.29 4.57 3.43
C LEU A 231 22.51 4.30 4.32
N SER A 232 23.31 5.33 4.55
CA SER A 232 24.41 5.25 5.50
C SER A 232 23.90 5.20 6.94
N PRO A 233 24.71 4.70 7.90
CA PRO A 233 24.33 4.69 9.31
C PRO A 233 24.01 6.09 9.86
N ASP A 234 24.67 7.14 9.35
CA ASP A 234 24.39 8.52 9.74
C ASP A 234 23.02 9.01 9.23
N GLU A 235 22.61 8.59 8.03
CA GLU A 235 21.29 8.90 7.48
C GLU A 235 20.19 8.13 8.17
N THR A 236 20.39 6.84 8.41
CA THR A 236 19.47 6.01 9.19
C THR A 236 19.31 6.58 10.60
N ARG A 237 20.38 7.07 11.23
CA ARG A 237 20.30 7.76 12.51
C ARG A 237 19.52 9.07 12.41
N PHE A 238 19.78 9.91 11.40
CA PHE A 238 19.05 11.17 11.18
C PHE A 238 17.54 10.94 11.01
N LEU A 239 17.16 9.88 10.28
CA LEU A 239 15.76 9.47 10.13
C LEU A 239 15.12 9.16 11.50
N VAL A 240 15.80 8.36 12.34
CA VAL A 240 15.28 8.00 13.67
C VAL A 240 15.22 9.19 14.62
N GLU A 241 16.21 10.08 14.56
CA GLU A 241 16.20 11.36 15.29
C GLU A 241 14.99 12.20 14.86
N HIS A 242 14.63 12.22 13.58
CA HIS A 242 13.43 12.93 13.14
C HIS A 242 12.14 12.24 13.60
N ILE A 243 12.06 10.90 13.59
CA ILE A 243 10.90 10.17 14.14
C ILE A 243 10.69 10.50 15.62
N TRP A 244 11.75 10.73 16.39
CA TRP A 244 11.65 11.22 17.77
C TRP A 244 10.93 12.58 17.87
N GLU A 245 11.18 13.50 16.93
CA GLU A 245 10.52 14.82 16.85
C GLU A 245 9.02 14.71 16.54
N MET A 246 8.59 13.58 15.97
CA MET A 246 7.23 13.37 15.45
C MET A 246 6.27 12.71 16.45
N LYS A 247 6.70 12.37 17.67
CA LYS A 247 5.94 11.58 18.66
C LYS A 247 4.52 12.07 18.99
N HIS A 248 4.26 13.37 18.85
CA HIS A 248 2.95 13.99 19.14
C HIS A 248 2.31 14.65 17.92
N VAL A 249 2.90 14.43 16.74
CA VAL A 249 2.42 15.02 15.49
C VAL A 249 1.55 14.02 14.75
N SER A 250 0.36 14.47 14.37
CA SER A 250 -0.55 13.74 13.51
C SER A 250 -0.86 14.54 12.25
N PHE A 251 -1.16 13.83 11.17
CA PHE A 251 -1.66 14.41 9.93
C PHE A 251 -2.99 13.75 9.53
N PRO A 252 -3.84 14.38 8.73
CA PRO A 252 -4.99 13.72 8.13
C PRO A 252 -4.57 12.52 7.27
N TYR A 253 -5.13 11.34 7.50
CA TYR A 253 -4.78 10.10 6.80
C TYR A 253 -5.78 9.79 5.67
N TYR A 254 -5.30 9.75 4.42
CA TYR A 254 -6.11 9.44 3.24
C TYR A 254 -5.67 8.10 2.63
N PHE A 255 -6.60 7.19 2.35
CA PHE A 255 -6.24 5.84 1.85
C PHE A 255 -5.52 5.86 0.50
N VAL A 256 -5.87 6.80 -0.38
CA VAL A 256 -5.37 6.85 -1.75
C VAL A 256 -4.10 7.69 -1.88
N SER A 257 -4.01 8.83 -1.20
CA SER A 257 -2.96 9.84 -1.41
C SER A 257 -1.97 9.92 -0.25
N ASP A 258 -2.37 10.53 0.87
CA ASP A 258 -1.53 10.75 2.04
C ASP A 258 -1.65 9.59 3.03
N ASN A 259 -1.07 8.46 2.63
CA ASN A 259 -1.06 7.19 3.36
C ASN A 259 0.35 6.81 3.85
N CYS A 260 0.49 5.58 4.34
CA CYS A 260 1.76 4.99 4.77
C CYS A 260 2.88 5.15 3.74
N ALA A 261 2.63 4.79 2.48
CA ALA A 261 3.63 4.81 1.43
C ALA A 261 4.12 6.23 1.14
N TYR A 262 3.20 7.19 1.05
CA TYR A 262 3.54 8.61 0.87
C TYR A 262 4.43 9.13 1.98
N ARG A 263 4.06 8.91 3.25
CA ARG A 263 4.79 9.45 4.39
C ARG A 263 6.17 8.84 4.57
N LEU A 264 6.34 7.55 4.26
CA LEU A 264 7.66 6.92 4.26
C LEU A 264 8.58 7.47 3.17
N LEU A 265 8.07 7.77 1.97
CA LEU A 265 8.86 8.48 0.96
C LEU A 265 9.34 9.84 1.46
N GLY A 266 8.55 10.53 2.29
CA GLY A 266 8.93 11.81 2.89
C GLY A 266 10.09 11.70 3.87
N LEU A 267 10.19 10.59 4.60
CA LEU A 267 11.34 10.31 5.46
C LEU A 267 12.59 10.00 4.64
N ILE A 268 12.43 9.33 3.49
CA ILE A 268 13.54 9.04 2.57
C ILE A 268 14.02 10.32 1.90
N ASP A 269 13.09 11.15 1.42
CA ASP A 269 13.37 12.50 0.89
C ASP A 269 13.97 13.43 1.95
N LEU A 270 13.74 13.19 3.24
CA LEU A 270 14.38 13.97 4.28
C LEU A 270 15.88 13.66 4.39
N VAL A 271 16.27 12.38 4.27
CA VAL A 271 17.68 11.95 4.35
C VAL A 271 18.45 12.15 3.04
N ARG A 272 17.78 11.98 1.90
CA ARG A 272 18.34 12.09 0.54
C ARG A 272 17.54 13.12 -0.27
N PRO A 273 17.74 14.43 -0.01
CA PRO A 273 16.81 15.42 -0.47
C PRO A 273 16.72 15.64 -1.97
N GLU A 274 17.74 15.23 -2.70
CA GLU A 274 17.85 15.24 -4.15
C GLU A 274 16.92 14.26 -4.87
N LEU A 275 16.46 13.18 -4.21
CA LEU A 275 15.61 12.15 -4.84
C LEU A 275 14.20 12.68 -5.12
N ASN A 276 13.63 13.39 -4.14
CA ASN A 276 12.33 14.06 -4.24
C ASN A 276 11.19 13.13 -4.73
N LEU A 277 11.18 11.92 -4.18
CA LEU A 277 10.29 10.81 -4.53
C LEU A 277 8.83 11.15 -4.26
N GLN A 278 8.51 11.83 -3.16
CA GLN A 278 7.12 12.19 -2.83
C GLN A 278 6.46 13.04 -3.92
N GLN A 279 7.23 13.83 -4.66
CA GLN A 279 6.70 14.69 -5.71
C GLN A 279 6.06 13.89 -6.86
N GLN A 280 6.44 12.63 -7.04
CA GLN A 280 5.87 11.74 -8.05
C GLN A 280 4.44 11.28 -7.69
N PHE A 281 4.05 11.34 -6.41
CA PHE A 281 2.83 10.74 -5.87
C PHE A 281 1.79 11.75 -5.36
N LYS A 282 1.57 12.84 -6.11
CA LYS A 282 0.65 13.92 -5.70
C LYS A 282 -0.84 13.53 -5.67
N VAL A 283 -1.23 12.56 -6.50
CA VAL A 283 -2.64 12.18 -6.70
C VAL A 283 -2.97 10.89 -5.96
N ALA A 284 -2.11 9.88 -6.09
CA ALA A 284 -2.25 8.60 -5.44
C ALA A 284 -0.87 8.04 -5.10
N SER A 285 -0.75 7.40 -3.93
CA SER A 285 0.48 6.80 -3.40
C SER A 285 0.23 5.32 -3.17
N ILE A 286 0.30 4.54 -4.24
CA ILE A 286 0.07 3.11 -4.17
C ILE A 286 1.37 2.46 -3.67
N PRO A 287 1.35 1.62 -2.63
CA PRO A 287 2.55 0.98 -2.07
C PRO A 287 3.46 0.29 -3.10
N VAL A 288 2.90 -0.43 -4.08
CA VAL A 288 3.70 -1.08 -5.14
C VAL A 288 4.39 -0.06 -6.05
N GLU A 289 3.82 1.13 -6.24
CA GLU A 289 4.44 2.17 -7.07
C GLU A 289 5.54 2.90 -6.31
N THR A 290 5.42 3.03 -4.98
CA THR A 290 6.49 3.66 -4.19
C THR A 290 7.74 2.78 -4.09
N ILE A 291 7.59 1.45 -4.07
CA ILE A 291 8.76 0.54 -4.12
C ILE A 291 9.45 0.58 -5.49
N LYS A 292 8.70 0.77 -6.58
CA LYS A 292 9.26 0.97 -7.92
C LYS A 292 10.08 2.24 -7.99
N ALA A 293 9.53 3.36 -7.53
CA ALA A 293 10.26 4.62 -7.51
C ALA A 293 11.56 4.55 -6.70
N LEU A 294 11.60 3.74 -5.64
CA LEU A 294 12.82 3.50 -4.87
C LEU A 294 13.84 2.64 -5.62
N ALA A 295 13.38 1.58 -6.29
CA ALA A 295 14.23 0.74 -7.14
C ALA A 295 14.79 1.52 -8.34
N ASP A 296 13.96 2.30 -9.01
CA ASP A 296 14.33 3.15 -10.16
C ASP A 296 15.31 4.28 -9.80
N SER A 297 15.42 4.61 -8.51
CA SER A 297 16.34 5.62 -7.98
C SER A 297 17.64 5.02 -7.44
N ASP A 298 17.93 3.75 -7.75
CA ASP A 298 19.11 3.00 -7.29
C ASP A 298 19.27 2.98 -5.75
N LEU A 299 18.18 3.16 -5.00
CA LEU A 299 18.21 3.15 -3.54
C LEU A 299 18.10 1.75 -2.95
N VAL A 300 17.67 0.76 -3.74
CA VAL A 300 17.55 -0.64 -3.28
C VAL A 300 18.87 -1.35 -3.45
N LYS A 301 19.46 -1.79 -2.34
CA LYS A 301 20.75 -2.48 -2.30
C LYS A 301 20.62 -4.00 -2.35
N ASP A 302 19.61 -4.55 -1.71
CA ASP A 302 19.33 -5.99 -1.68
C ASP A 302 17.82 -6.23 -1.50
N THR A 303 17.33 -7.37 -2.01
CA THR A 303 15.92 -7.77 -1.89
C THR A 303 15.80 -9.17 -1.31
N VAL A 304 14.99 -9.31 -0.27
CA VAL A 304 14.68 -10.59 0.37
C VAL A 304 13.19 -10.89 0.31
N TYR A 305 12.84 -12.06 -0.21
CA TYR A 305 11.47 -12.57 -0.16
C TYR A 305 11.25 -13.41 1.12
N ARG A 306 10.18 -13.10 1.85
CA ARG A 306 9.78 -13.80 3.06
C ARG A 306 8.36 -14.37 2.89
N PRO A 307 8.23 -15.69 2.65
CA PRO A 307 6.94 -16.32 2.42
C PRO A 307 6.09 -16.38 3.69
N ALA A 308 4.79 -16.14 3.55
CA ALA A 308 3.81 -16.35 4.62
C ALA A 308 3.80 -17.81 5.10
N LEU A 309 3.34 -18.04 6.33
CA LEU A 309 3.20 -19.39 6.86
C LEU A 309 2.24 -20.23 6.00
N GLU A 310 1.16 -19.62 5.51
CA GLU A 310 0.25 -20.25 4.56
C GLU A 310 0.93 -20.62 3.23
N THR A 311 1.76 -19.74 2.67
CA THR A 311 2.54 -20.01 1.46
C THR A 311 3.47 -21.22 1.68
N GLN A 312 4.12 -21.31 2.84
CA GLN A 312 4.95 -22.45 3.21
C GLN A 312 4.14 -23.75 3.35
N LEU A 313 2.95 -23.70 3.97
CA LEU A 313 2.07 -24.86 4.15
C LEU A 313 1.53 -25.37 2.81
N LEU A 314 1.10 -24.46 1.93
CA LEU A 314 0.61 -24.82 0.59
C LEU A 314 1.74 -25.35 -0.30
N ALA A 315 2.97 -24.84 -0.16
CA ALA A 315 4.13 -25.40 -0.83
C ALA A 315 4.42 -26.84 -0.36
N GLN A 316 4.26 -27.14 0.93
CA GLN A 316 4.37 -28.52 1.43
C GLN A 316 3.28 -29.43 0.83
N ALA A 317 2.02 -28.98 0.77
CA ALA A 317 0.95 -29.74 0.13
C ALA A 317 1.24 -30.01 -1.36
N ARG A 318 1.83 -29.04 -2.07
CA ARG A 318 2.30 -29.24 -3.46
C ARG A 318 3.44 -30.27 -3.54
N GLN A 319 4.38 -30.23 -2.61
CA GLN A 319 5.53 -31.15 -2.57
C GLN A 319 5.15 -32.58 -2.18
N HIS A 320 4.11 -32.76 -1.37
CA HIS A 320 3.79 -34.03 -0.74
C HIS A 320 2.47 -34.65 -1.20
N GLY A 321 1.64 -33.91 -1.92
CA GLY A 321 0.35 -34.36 -2.44
C GLY A 321 -0.82 -34.01 -1.52
N THR A 322 -2.01 -33.90 -2.14
CA THR A 322 -3.25 -33.50 -1.45
C THR A 322 -3.71 -34.50 -0.41
N ASP A 323 -3.47 -35.79 -0.63
CA ASP A 323 -3.94 -36.85 0.27
C ASP A 323 -3.23 -36.79 1.63
N LEU A 324 -1.89 -36.60 1.61
CA LEU A 324 -1.13 -36.40 2.84
C LEU A 324 -1.47 -35.07 3.52
N ALA A 325 -1.78 -34.03 2.75
CA ALA A 325 -2.22 -32.74 3.29
C ALA A 325 -3.60 -32.83 3.97
N GLN A 326 -4.54 -33.58 3.40
CA GLN A 326 -5.84 -33.86 4.01
C GLN A 326 -5.69 -34.69 5.29
N ALA A 327 -4.84 -35.72 5.26
CA ALA A 327 -4.50 -36.50 6.45
C ALA A 327 -3.86 -35.63 7.54
N ALA A 328 -3.00 -34.67 7.16
CA ALA A 328 -2.40 -33.72 8.07
C ALA A 328 -3.44 -32.79 8.72
N HIS A 329 -4.37 -32.24 7.92
CA HIS A 329 -5.48 -31.44 8.44
C HIS A 329 -6.33 -32.26 9.42
N GLN A 330 -6.68 -33.51 9.08
CA GLN A 330 -7.42 -34.39 9.98
C GLN A 330 -6.65 -34.66 11.28
N LEU A 331 -5.34 -34.95 11.19
CA LEU A 331 -4.49 -35.24 12.34
C LEU A 331 -4.35 -34.02 13.27
N ALA A 332 -4.26 -32.81 12.71
CA ALA A 332 -4.17 -31.56 13.47
C ALA A 332 -5.34 -31.38 14.45
N PHE A 333 -6.55 -31.83 14.05
CA PHE A 333 -7.79 -31.64 14.80
C PHE A 333 -8.40 -32.92 15.39
N ALA A 334 -7.79 -34.09 15.20
CA ALA A 334 -8.28 -35.37 15.72
C ALA A 334 -8.34 -35.44 17.25
N GLU A 335 -8.98 -36.44 17.84
CA GLU A 335 -8.83 -36.69 19.29
C GLU A 335 -7.45 -37.27 19.61
N SER A 336 -6.94 -37.01 20.82
CA SER A 336 -5.58 -37.42 21.20
C SER A 336 -5.40 -38.95 21.22
N ALA A 337 -6.48 -39.70 21.43
CA ALA A 337 -6.47 -41.16 21.40
C ALA A 337 -6.27 -41.73 19.99
N ASP A 338 -6.67 -40.99 18.95
CA ASP A 338 -6.70 -41.48 17.57
C ASP A 338 -5.42 -41.19 16.78
N LEU A 339 -4.56 -40.32 17.29
CA LEU A 339 -3.37 -39.85 16.56
C LEU A 339 -2.45 -40.98 16.08
N ASN A 340 -2.15 -41.94 16.97
CA ASN A 340 -1.31 -43.08 16.59
C ASN A 340 -2.01 -43.97 15.57
N THR A 341 -3.32 -44.19 15.72
CA THR A 341 -4.14 -44.99 14.80
C THR A 341 -4.18 -44.35 13.40
N LEU A 342 -4.34 -43.03 13.32
CA LEU A 342 -4.33 -42.28 12.07
C LEU A 342 -2.98 -42.32 11.35
N LEU A 343 -1.88 -42.51 12.08
CA LEU A 343 -0.53 -42.59 11.50
C LEU A 343 -0.10 -44.01 11.11
N GLN A 344 -0.71 -45.05 11.69
CA GLN A 344 -0.29 -46.45 11.51
C GLN A 344 -0.29 -46.93 10.06
N SER A 345 -1.18 -46.41 9.22
CA SER A 345 -1.27 -46.78 7.81
C SER A 345 -0.19 -46.17 6.92
N TYR A 346 0.62 -45.25 7.45
CA TYR A 346 1.62 -44.50 6.71
C TYR A 346 3.05 -44.95 7.03
N THR A 347 3.94 -44.88 6.04
CA THR A 347 5.38 -45.10 6.25
C THR A 347 5.98 -44.01 7.15
N ALA A 348 7.12 -44.27 7.80
CA ALA A 348 7.79 -43.27 8.64
C ALA A 348 8.07 -41.94 7.91
N LEU A 349 8.36 -42.00 6.61
CA LEU A 349 8.56 -40.82 5.77
C LEU A 349 7.26 -40.02 5.57
N GLU A 350 6.15 -40.70 5.32
CA GLU A 350 4.83 -40.07 5.18
C GLU A 350 4.33 -39.52 6.51
N GLN A 351 4.51 -40.25 7.61
CA GLN A 351 4.21 -39.76 8.95
C GLN A 351 4.96 -38.45 9.25
N ALA A 352 6.24 -38.36 8.88
CA ALA A 352 7.01 -37.13 9.05
C ALA A 352 6.40 -35.96 8.25
N LYS A 353 6.02 -36.18 6.99
CA LYS A 353 5.35 -35.17 6.15
C LYS A 353 4.01 -34.72 6.73
N ILE A 354 3.18 -35.68 7.16
CA ILE A 354 1.86 -35.43 7.76
C ILE A 354 2.02 -34.62 9.05
N LEU A 355 2.93 -35.02 9.94
CA LEU A 355 3.13 -34.36 11.24
C LEU A 355 3.67 -32.93 11.09
N GLU A 356 4.59 -32.70 10.14
CA GLU A 356 5.10 -31.36 9.85
C GLU A 356 4.01 -30.43 9.30
N MET A 357 3.20 -30.88 8.34
CA MET A 357 2.06 -30.11 7.82
C MET A 357 0.96 -29.91 8.87
N ALA A 358 0.66 -30.92 9.69
CA ALA A 358 -0.36 -30.84 10.74
C ALA A 358 0.01 -29.82 11.81
N TYR A 359 1.31 -29.73 12.14
CA TYR A 359 1.83 -28.71 13.04
C TYR A 359 1.65 -27.31 12.44
N ASP A 360 2.09 -27.12 11.19
CA ASP A 360 2.02 -25.81 10.53
C ASP A 360 0.57 -25.34 10.31
N ASP A 361 -0.36 -26.24 9.94
CA ASP A 361 -1.81 -25.97 9.83
C ASP A 361 -2.41 -25.54 11.17
N LEU A 362 -2.21 -26.34 12.22
CA LEU A 362 -2.70 -25.98 13.56
C LEU A 362 -2.09 -24.67 14.06
N TYR A 363 -0.81 -24.44 13.78
CA TYR A 363 -0.13 -23.22 14.17
C TYR A 363 -0.71 -22.00 13.44
N LEU A 364 -0.98 -22.10 12.14
CA LEU A 364 -1.65 -21.07 11.35
C LEU A 364 -3.04 -20.75 11.91
N GLN A 365 -3.84 -21.77 12.23
CA GLN A 365 -5.19 -21.62 12.78
C GLN A 365 -5.18 -21.01 14.19
N PHE A 366 -4.17 -21.36 15.00
CA PHE A 366 -3.93 -20.76 16.31
C PHE A 366 -3.55 -19.29 16.20
N LEU A 367 -2.65 -18.94 15.27
CA LEU A 367 -2.25 -17.55 15.02
C LEU A 367 -3.47 -16.72 14.59
N ALA A 368 -4.26 -17.23 13.63
CA ALA A 368 -5.50 -16.63 13.16
C ALA A 368 -6.63 -16.55 14.21
N ARG A 369 -6.38 -17.00 15.45
CA ARG A 369 -7.34 -17.03 16.57
C ARG A 369 -8.62 -17.82 16.27
N LYS A 370 -8.54 -18.82 15.39
CA LYS A 370 -9.65 -19.73 15.06
C LYS A 370 -9.75 -20.91 16.02
N VAL A 371 -8.74 -21.09 16.87
CA VAL A 371 -8.61 -22.21 17.81
C VAL A 371 -8.16 -21.68 19.16
N GLU A 372 -8.73 -22.21 20.24
CA GLU A 372 -8.39 -21.80 21.60
C GLU A 372 -6.99 -22.23 22.03
N THR A 373 -6.32 -21.38 22.80
CA THR A 373 -4.97 -21.64 23.35
C THR A 373 -4.89 -22.95 24.12
N GLY A 374 -5.94 -23.28 24.89
CA GLY A 374 -6.01 -24.49 25.71
C GLY A 374 -5.98 -25.78 24.89
N PHE A 375 -6.50 -25.76 23.67
CA PHE A 375 -6.43 -26.89 22.74
C PHE A 375 -5.11 -26.86 21.94
N ALA A 376 -4.78 -25.72 21.35
CA ALA A 376 -3.70 -25.61 20.37
C ALA A 376 -2.32 -25.92 20.98
N GLN A 377 -1.99 -25.35 22.14
CA GLN A 377 -0.63 -25.51 22.70
C GLN A 377 -0.31 -26.96 23.11
N PRO A 378 -1.19 -27.70 23.83
CA PRO A 378 -0.95 -29.11 24.09
C PRO A 378 -0.85 -29.94 22.82
N ARG A 379 -1.72 -29.70 21.83
CA ARG A 379 -1.71 -30.45 20.57
C ARG A 379 -0.46 -30.20 19.75
N LEU A 380 0.00 -28.95 19.62
CA LEU A 380 1.25 -28.60 18.95
C LEU A 380 2.44 -29.35 19.59
N ARG A 381 2.52 -29.39 20.93
CA ARG A 381 3.56 -30.16 21.64
C ARG A 381 3.46 -31.67 21.36
N GLN A 382 2.25 -32.20 21.28
CA GLN A 382 2.03 -33.61 20.97
C GLN A 382 2.48 -33.97 19.55
N LEU A 383 2.16 -33.14 18.56
CA LEU A 383 2.61 -33.30 17.18
C LEU A 383 4.15 -33.25 17.09
N LEU A 384 4.80 -32.30 17.78
CA LEU A 384 6.26 -32.23 17.87
C LEU A 384 6.87 -33.47 18.53
N SER A 385 6.24 -33.99 19.58
CA SER A 385 6.69 -35.21 20.28
C SER A 385 6.59 -36.45 19.40
N LEU A 386 5.51 -36.60 18.62
CA LEU A 386 5.39 -37.68 17.64
C LEU A 386 6.43 -37.53 16.53
N ARG A 387 6.65 -36.31 16.04
CA ARG A 387 7.61 -36.03 14.97
C ARG A 387 9.05 -36.33 15.38
N SER A 388 9.42 -36.05 16.64
CA SER A 388 10.79 -36.27 17.15
C SER A 388 11.14 -37.75 17.35
N GLN A 389 10.15 -38.64 17.40
CA GLN A 389 10.37 -40.09 17.49
C GLN A 389 10.78 -40.71 16.15
N LEU A 390 10.49 -40.03 15.03
CA LEU A 390 10.82 -40.49 13.69
C LEU A 390 12.28 -40.19 13.36
N GLN A 391 13.04 -41.24 13.04
CA GLN A 391 14.44 -41.15 12.57
C GLN A 391 14.50 -40.77 11.08
N VAL A 392 13.83 -39.68 10.73
CA VAL A 392 13.73 -39.14 9.37
C VAL A 392 14.03 -37.65 9.42
N ASP A 393 14.89 -37.19 8.52
CA ASP A 393 15.24 -35.78 8.37
C ASP A 393 14.01 -34.91 8.11
N LYS A 394 14.14 -33.60 8.33
CA LYS A 394 13.09 -32.61 8.04
C LYS A 394 12.61 -32.73 6.58
N GLN A 395 11.30 -32.85 6.38
CA GLN A 395 10.72 -33.07 5.05
C GLN A 395 10.28 -31.77 4.38
N ARG A 396 9.86 -30.77 5.15
CA ARG A 396 9.47 -29.45 4.64
C ARG A 396 10.66 -28.72 4.01
N ARG A 397 10.49 -28.30 2.76
CA ARG A 397 11.43 -27.45 2.02
C ARG A 397 10.90 -26.02 1.97
N ALA A 398 11.80 -25.04 1.85
CA ALA A 398 11.40 -23.67 1.61
C ALA A 398 10.61 -23.59 0.28
N PRO A 399 9.57 -22.74 0.20
CA PRO A 399 8.89 -22.48 -1.06
C PRO A 399 9.85 -21.79 -2.04
N ASP A 400 9.58 -21.96 -3.33
CA ASP A 400 10.32 -21.24 -4.37
C ASP A 400 10.04 -19.73 -4.25
N VAL A 401 11.09 -18.92 -4.45
CA VAL A 401 10.96 -17.47 -4.51
C VAL A 401 10.23 -17.11 -5.81
N PRO A 402 9.23 -16.20 -5.80
CA PRO A 402 8.59 -15.74 -7.03
C PRO A 402 9.62 -15.18 -8.02
N ASN A 403 9.46 -15.51 -9.29
CA ASN A 403 10.40 -15.12 -10.35
C ASN A 403 10.44 -13.61 -10.62
N VAL A 404 9.42 -12.87 -10.19
CA VAL A 404 9.27 -11.44 -10.45
C VAL A 404 9.08 -10.72 -9.13
N ASP A 405 10.00 -9.81 -8.85
CA ASP A 405 9.92 -8.84 -7.76
C ASP A 405 8.76 -7.85 -8.06
N PRO A 406 7.91 -7.50 -7.07
CA PRO A 406 6.84 -6.50 -7.25
C PRO A 406 7.32 -5.14 -7.79
N SER A 407 8.56 -4.73 -7.53
CA SER A 407 9.18 -3.54 -8.13
C SER A 407 9.43 -3.66 -9.63
N GLN A 408 9.34 -4.86 -10.21
CA GLN A 408 9.45 -5.10 -11.65
C GLN A 408 8.08 -5.38 -12.32
N GLY A 409 7.00 -5.39 -11.53
CA GLY A 409 5.64 -5.57 -12.02
C GLY A 409 5.14 -4.39 -12.86
N HIS A 410 4.03 -4.59 -13.57
CA HIS A 410 3.43 -3.52 -14.36
C HIS A 410 2.95 -2.35 -13.49
N HIS A 411 2.97 -1.12 -14.01
CA HIS A 411 2.44 0.05 -13.28
C HIS A 411 0.94 -0.07 -13.04
N ALA A 412 0.48 0.47 -11.91
CA ALA A 412 -0.91 0.40 -11.49
C ALA A 412 -1.88 1.16 -12.41
N ARG A 413 -1.42 2.25 -13.04
CA ARG A 413 -2.22 3.04 -13.99
C ARG A 413 -2.02 2.50 -15.38
N ASN A 414 -3.05 2.61 -16.22
CA ASN A 414 -2.92 2.32 -17.63
C ASN A 414 -3.78 3.22 -18.51
N LEU A 415 -3.38 3.28 -19.78
CA LEU A 415 -4.19 3.74 -20.88
C LEU A 415 -4.40 2.58 -21.84
N THR A 416 -5.63 2.43 -22.32
CA THR A 416 -5.98 1.40 -23.31
C THR A 416 -6.55 2.05 -24.57
N LEU A 417 -6.11 1.57 -25.73
CA LEU A 417 -6.70 1.92 -27.02
C LEU A 417 -7.22 0.64 -27.66
N SER A 418 -8.52 0.58 -27.91
CA SER A 418 -9.20 -0.59 -28.44
C SER A 418 -9.98 -0.27 -29.70
N THR A 419 -10.09 -1.24 -30.60
CA THR A 419 -10.98 -1.21 -31.76
C THR A 419 -11.66 -2.55 -31.92
N GLY A 420 -12.80 -2.58 -32.59
CA GLY A 420 -13.57 -3.80 -32.73
C GLY A 420 -14.92 -3.54 -33.37
N GLU A 421 -15.82 -4.50 -33.18
CA GLU A 421 -17.19 -4.43 -33.67
C GLU A 421 -18.17 -4.76 -32.56
N VAL A 422 -19.27 -4.01 -32.49
CA VAL A 422 -20.45 -4.31 -31.69
C VAL A 422 -21.61 -4.41 -32.66
N GLN A 423 -22.27 -5.56 -32.76
CA GLN A 423 -23.42 -5.72 -33.67
C GLN A 423 -23.13 -5.31 -35.12
N GLY A 424 -21.93 -5.66 -35.62
CA GLY A 424 -21.46 -5.27 -36.96
C GLY A 424 -21.14 -3.77 -37.13
N GLN A 425 -21.22 -2.96 -36.07
CA GLN A 425 -20.77 -1.56 -36.07
C GLN A 425 -19.36 -1.46 -35.50
N SER A 426 -18.43 -0.93 -36.30
CA SER A 426 -17.05 -0.72 -35.84
C SER A 426 -16.96 0.39 -34.79
N PHE A 427 -16.07 0.23 -33.81
CA PHE A 427 -15.80 1.25 -32.79
C PHE A 427 -14.31 1.50 -32.58
N ILE A 428 -14.01 2.65 -31.98
CA ILE A 428 -12.73 2.97 -31.36
C ILE A 428 -13.01 3.34 -29.92
N GLU A 429 -12.22 2.83 -28.98
CA GLU A 429 -12.39 3.07 -27.55
C GLU A 429 -11.07 3.48 -26.91
N LEU A 430 -11.14 4.52 -26.08
CA LEU A 430 -10.04 4.96 -25.22
C LEU A 430 -10.43 4.68 -23.77
N GLY A 431 -9.66 3.82 -23.10
CA GLY A 431 -9.80 3.53 -21.69
C GLY A 431 -8.67 4.10 -20.84
N HIS A 432 -8.97 4.34 -19.57
CA HIS A 432 -8.00 4.75 -18.55
C HIS A 432 -8.33 4.05 -17.23
N ARG A 433 -7.31 3.58 -16.52
CA ARG A 433 -7.44 3.07 -15.15
C ARG A 433 -6.48 3.81 -14.22
N GLN A 434 -6.98 4.21 -13.04
CA GLN A 434 -6.16 4.91 -12.04
C GLN A 434 -5.41 3.98 -11.09
N ALA A 435 -5.97 2.82 -10.74
CA ALA A 435 -5.33 1.73 -10.01
C ALA A 435 -6.20 0.47 -10.18
N TYR A 436 -5.80 -0.74 -9.85
CA TYR A 436 -4.50 -1.24 -9.44
C TYR A 436 -4.06 -2.34 -10.41
N HIS A 437 -4.88 -3.38 -10.56
CA HIS A 437 -4.60 -4.57 -11.38
C HIS A 437 -5.88 -5.34 -11.69
N ASP A 438 -5.99 -5.91 -12.89
CA ASP A 438 -7.04 -6.83 -13.32
C ASP A 438 -6.54 -8.28 -13.49
N LEU A 439 -7.47 -9.21 -13.75
CA LEU A 439 -7.14 -10.64 -13.87
C LEU A 439 -6.29 -11.00 -15.10
N LEU A 440 -6.16 -10.11 -16.09
CA LEU A 440 -5.44 -10.35 -17.33
C LEU A 440 -4.08 -9.68 -17.40
N ASP A 441 -3.94 -8.52 -16.77
CA ASP A 441 -2.72 -7.75 -16.60
C ASP A 441 -1.50 -8.66 -16.30
N PRO A 442 -0.28 -8.26 -16.65
CA PRO A 442 0.91 -9.05 -16.38
C PRO A 442 1.02 -9.45 -14.90
N GLN A 443 0.97 -10.75 -14.59
CA GLN A 443 0.79 -11.22 -13.20
C GLN A 443 2.08 -11.17 -12.37
N GLY A 444 3.24 -10.92 -13.00
CA GLY A 444 4.53 -10.85 -12.30
C GLY A 444 4.53 -9.75 -11.23
N GLY A 445 4.83 -10.12 -9.98
CA GLY A 445 4.82 -9.21 -8.83
C GLY A 445 3.46 -9.04 -8.15
N PHE A 446 2.40 -9.70 -8.65
CA PHE A 446 1.03 -9.60 -8.12
C PHE A 446 0.48 -10.98 -7.74
N ARG A 447 -0.50 -10.99 -6.84
CA ARG A 447 -1.17 -12.24 -6.43
C ARG A 447 -2.16 -12.70 -7.50
N THR A 448 -2.00 -13.92 -8.00
CA THR A 448 -2.98 -14.51 -8.92
C THR A 448 -4.36 -14.68 -8.26
N GLY A 449 -5.43 -14.47 -9.03
CA GLY A 449 -6.80 -14.55 -8.56
C GLY A 449 -7.30 -13.31 -7.82
N THR A 450 -6.56 -12.19 -7.84
CA THR A 450 -7.03 -10.92 -7.30
C THR A 450 -7.21 -9.88 -8.40
N GLN A 451 -8.25 -9.06 -8.25
CA GLN A 451 -8.52 -7.89 -9.07
C GLN A 451 -8.92 -6.74 -8.16
N LEU A 452 -8.38 -5.56 -8.44
CA LEU A 452 -8.74 -4.31 -7.79
C LEU A 452 -8.66 -3.19 -8.82
N LEU A 453 -9.81 -2.66 -9.22
CA LEU A 453 -9.95 -1.55 -10.14
C LEU A 453 -10.50 -0.35 -9.39
N PHE A 454 -9.85 0.79 -9.51
CA PHE A 454 -10.24 2.06 -8.92
C PHE A 454 -10.23 3.11 -10.03
N LEU A 455 -11.38 3.78 -10.21
CA LEU A 455 -11.60 4.79 -11.24
C LEU A 455 -11.12 4.32 -12.64
N GLN A 456 -11.73 3.25 -13.12
CA GLN A 456 -11.55 2.79 -14.50
C GLN A 456 -12.68 3.34 -15.36
N GLY A 457 -12.37 3.96 -16.50
CA GLY A 457 -13.38 4.47 -17.41
C GLY A 457 -12.98 4.26 -18.86
N ALA A 458 -13.99 4.18 -19.73
CA ALA A 458 -13.79 4.02 -21.16
C ALA A 458 -14.77 4.88 -21.97
N LEU A 459 -14.23 5.59 -22.96
CA LEU A 459 -14.98 6.38 -23.93
C LEU A 459 -14.91 5.69 -25.27
N GLN A 460 -16.07 5.34 -25.82
CA GLN A 460 -16.23 4.64 -27.08
C GLN A 460 -16.83 5.57 -28.13
N TYR A 461 -16.18 5.69 -29.28
CA TYR A 461 -16.71 6.31 -30.48
C TYR A 461 -17.26 5.24 -31.41
N ARG A 462 -18.57 5.26 -31.64
CA ARG A 462 -19.31 4.31 -32.48
C ARG A 462 -20.51 5.01 -33.10
N ASP A 463 -20.79 4.74 -34.37
CA ASP A 463 -21.95 5.30 -35.08
C ASP A 463 -22.04 6.84 -34.97
N GLU A 464 -20.93 7.51 -35.31
CA GLU A 464 -20.75 8.96 -35.22
C GLU A 464 -20.98 9.60 -33.84
N THR A 465 -21.11 8.78 -32.79
CA THR A 465 -21.40 9.25 -31.43
C THR A 465 -20.30 8.83 -30.46
N LEU A 466 -19.89 9.77 -29.60
CA LEU A 466 -19.03 9.47 -28.46
C LEU A 466 -19.90 9.11 -27.26
N LYS A 467 -19.72 7.91 -26.74
CA LYS A 467 -20.44 7.38 -25.58
C LYS A 467 -19.43 7.05 -24.48
N LEU A 468 -19.81 7.30 -23.22
CA LEU A 468 -19.20 6.57 -22.12
C LEU A 468 -19.62 5.10 -22.29
N SER A 469 -18.69 4.16 -22.35
CA SER A 469 -19.00 2.72 -22.40
C SER A 469 -19.05 2.14 -21.00
N GLN A 470 -18.11 2.55 -20.14
CA GLN A 470 -17.99 2.05 -18.77
C GLN A 470 -17.34 3.09 -17.85
N LEU A 471 -17.71 3.06 -16.58
CA LEU A 471 -17.04 3.76 -15.48
C LEU A 471 -17.16 2.91 -14.20
N ASP A 472 -16.11 2.21 -13.82
CA ASP A 472 -16.00 1.56 -12.51
C ASP A 472 -15.40 2.53 -11.50
N VAL A 473 -16.18 2.84 -10.47
CA VAL A 473 -15.66 3.59 -9.32
C VAL A 473 -14.74 2.70 -8.51
N LEU A 474 -15.20 1.47 -8.22
CA LEU A 474 -14.44 0.45 -7.51
C LEU A 474 -14.92 -0.94 -7.94
N ALA A 475 -13.99 -1.81 -8.35
CA ALA A 475 -14.25 -3.22 -8.60
C ALA A 475 -13.22 -4.09 -7.89
N VAL A 476 -13.65 -5.12 -7.18
CA VAL A 476 -12.78 -6.03 -6.41
C VAL A 476 -13.22 -7.46 -6.68
N ASN A 477 -12.28 -8.33 -7.06
CA ASN A 477 -12.50 -9.78 -7.02
C ASN A 477 -11.38 -10.44 -6.20
N SER A 478 -11.77 -11.37 -5.34
CA SER A 478 -10.87 -12.19 -4.54
C SER A 478 -11.24 -13.65 -4.69
N TYR A 479 -10.58 -14.33 -5.62
CA TYR A 479 -10.69 -15.77 -5.80
C TYR A 479 -9.71 -16.45 -4.85
N ASN A 480 -10.25 -16.97 -3.74
CA ASN A 480 -9.50 -17.70 -2.72
C ASN A 480 -9.77 -19.20 -2.90
N PRO A 481 -8.83 -19.96 -3.49
CA PRO A 481 -9.08 -21.36 -3.81
C PRO A 481 -9.28 -22.23 -2.57
N ILE A 482 -10.13 -23.23 -2.69
CA ILE A 482 -10.23 -24.33 -1.72
C ILE A 482 -8.89 -25.07 -1.70
N THR A 483 -8.44 -25.40 -0.50
CA THR A 483 -7.20 -26.15 -0.25
C THR A 483 -7.49 -27.33 0.68
N PRO A 484 -6.56 -28.29 0.83
CA PRO A 484 -6.71 -29.37 1.81
C PRO A 484 -6.94 -28.90 3.26
N PHE A 485 -6.54 -27.67 3.61
CA PHE A 485 -6.57 -27.14 4.97
C PHE A 485 -7.73 -26.15 5.23
N LYS A 486 -8.31 -25.58 4.17
CA LYS A 486 -9.36 -24.55 4.29
C LYS A 486 -10.27 -24.47 3.06
N THR A 487 -11.52 -24.07 3.32
CA THR A 487 -12.55 -23.77 2.32
C THR A 487 -12.97 -22.29 2.39
N PRO A 488 -12.10 -21.34 2.01
CA PRO A 488 -12.40 -19.91 2.11
C PRO A 488 -13.46 -19.48 1.09
N LEU A 489 -14.23 -18.46 1.43
CA LEU A 489 -15.17 -17.83 0.49
C LEU A 489 -14.40 -17.00 -0.54
N SER A 490 -14.73 -17.19 -1.82
CA SER A 490 -14.35 -16.29 -2.90
C SER A 490 -15.46 -15.27 -3.10
N TRP A 491 -15.12 -14.01 -3.26
CA TRP A 491 -16.12 -12.93 -3.31
C TRP A 491 -15.70 -11.84 -4.29
N GLY A 492 -16.66 -11.00 -4.67
CA GLY A 492 -16.40 -9.83 -5.48
C GLY A 492 -17.47 -8.76 -5.34
N PHE A 493 -17.11 -7.56 -5.76
CA PHE A 493 -17.90 -6.35 -5.67
C PHE A 493 -17.58 -5.47 -6.87
N ASN A 494 -18.58 -4.86 -7.49
CA ASN A 494 -18.38 -3.83 -8.51
C ASN A 494 -19.41 -2.72 -8.30
N LEU A 495 -18.93 -1.48 -8.24
CA LEU A 495 -19.75 -0.28 -8.20
C LEU A 495 -19.32 0.64 -9.34
N GLY A 496 -20.26 0.93 -10.23
CA GLY A 496 -19.95 1.71 -11.42
C GLY A 496 -21.16 2.08 -12.25
N TRP A 497 -20.88 2.38 -13.51
CA TRP A 497 -21.83 2.67 -14.57
C TRP A 497 -21.40 1.92 -15.82
N THR A 498 -22.35 1.34 -16.55
CA THR A 498 -22.09 0.55 -17.75
C THR A 498 -23.20 0.73 -18.79
N GLN A 499 -22.87 0.54 -20.06
CA GLN A 499 -23.84 0.45 -21.16
C GLN A 499 -24.43 -0.96 -21.20
N GLU A 500 -25.73 -1.07 -21.01
CA GLU A 500 -26.48 -2.32 -21.16
C GLU A 500 -27.23 -2.33 -22.50
N ALA A 501 -27.36 -3.52 -23.11
CA ALA A 501 -28.09 -3.75 -24.36
C ALA A 501 -29.61 -3.66 -24.12
N LEU A 502 -30.10 -2.44 -23.93
CA LEU A 502 -31.49 -2.14 -23.57
C LEU A 502 -32.09 -1.10 -24.52
N ASP A 503 -33.38 -1.25 -24.81
CA ASP A 503 -34.20 -0.20 -25.43
C ASP A 503 -34.69 0.84 -24.41
N GLN A 504 -35.45 1.83 -24.88
CA GLN A 504 -36.03 2.89 -24.03
C GLN A 504 -37.08 2.40 -23.01
N HIS A 505 -37.53 1.15 -23.11
CA HIS A 505 -38.51 0.51 -22.21
C HIS A 505 -37.86 -0.53 -21.29
N GLY A 506 -36.53 -0.70 -21.35
CA GLY A 506 -35.76 -1.59 -20.49
C GLY A 506 -35.79 -3.04 -20.95
N GLN A 507 -36.24 -3.30 -22.18
CA GLN A 507 -36.19 -4.61 -22.81
C GLN A 507 -34.84 -4.82 -23.49
N PHE A 508 -34.41 -6.08 -23.60
CA PHE A 508 -33.17 -6.41 -24.29
C PHE A 508 -33.22 -5.93 -25.75
N SER A 509 -32.12 -5.35 -26.23
CA SER A 509 -32.04 -4.78 -27.58
C SER A 509 -30.75 -5.14 -28.28
N THR A 510 -30.86 -5.54 -29.54
CA THR A 510 -29.71 -5.75 -30.43
C THR A 510 -29.23 -4.47 -31.13
N GLN A 511 -29.98 -3.37 -31.01
CA GLN A 511 -29.72 -2.13 -31.75
C GLN A 511 -29.40 -0.96 -30.82
N GLU A 512 -29.95 -0.97 -29.61
CA GLU A 512 -29.84 0.12 -28.66
C GLU A 512 -29.02 -0.30 -27.43
N GLN A 513 -28.30 0.66 -26.86
CA GLN A 513 -27.64 0.52 -25.58
C GLN A 513 -27.93 1.75 -24.73
N HIS A 514 -28.18 1.52 -23.45
CA HIS A 514 -28.43 2.59 -22.49
C HIS A 514 -27.60 2.39 -21.23
N GLY A 515 -27.09 3.51 -20.72
CA GLY A 515 -26.30 3.56 -19.51
C GLY A 515 -27.12 3.29 -18.26
N VAL A 516 -26.62 2.42 -17.40
CA VAL A 516 -27.15 2.14 -16.07
C VAL A 516 -26.05 2.28 -15.03
N ALA A 517 -26.38 2.83 -13.86
CA ALA A 517 -25.57 2.63 -12.66
C ALA A 517 -25.71 1.17 -12.23
N ASN A 518 -24.62 0.54 -11.84
CA ASN A 518 -24.53 -0.87 -11.51
C ASN A 518 -23.87 -1.06 -10.14
N LEU A 519 -24.52 -1.85 -9.29
CA LEU A 519 -23.93 -2.44 -8.11
C LEU A 519 -24.03 -3.96 -8.24
N GLN A 520 -22.88 -4.62 -8.31
CA GLN A 520 -22.77 -6.07 -8.39
C GLN A 520 -22.04 -6.61 -7.17
N VAL A 521 -22.56 -7.70 -6.60
CA VAL A 521 -21.94 -8.45 -5.50
C VAL A 521 -21.97 -9.93 -5.83
N GLN A 522 -20.85 -10.60 -5.64
CA GLN A 522 -20.72 -12.03 -5.91
C GLN A 522 -20.02 -12.79 -4.78
N MET A 523 -20.43 -14.03 -4.57
CA MET A 523 -19.86 -14.91 -3.56
C MET A 523 -19.95 -16.38 -3.97
N GLY A 524 -18.97 -17.18 -3.58
CA GLY A 524 -18.93 -18.61 -3.86
C GLY A 524 -17.56 -19.19 -3.58
N TYR A 525 -17.11 -20.11 -4.43
CA TYR A 525 -15.86 -20.84 -4.22
C TYR A 525 -15.00 -20.81 -5.47
N SER A 526 -13.70 -21.03 -5.28
CA SER A 526 -12.75 -21.20 -6.37
C SER A 526 -11.85 -22.40 -6.12
N TRP A 527 -11.22 -22.87 -7.18
CA TRP A 527 -10.27 -23.98 -7.22
C TRP A 527 -9.09 -23.54 -8.05
N ALA A 528 -7.91 -24.03 -7.69
CA ALA A 528 -6.68 -23.71 -8.41
C ALA A 528 -5.89 -24.97 -8.74
N SER A 529 -5.15 -24.92 -9.85
CA SER A 529 -4.06 -25.86 -10.12
C SER A 529 -2.99 -25.77 -9.02
N ALA A 530 -2.11 -26.78 -8.94
CA ALA A 530 -1.10 -26.88 -7.89
C ALA A 530 -0.06 -25.73 -7.94
N ASP A 531 0.23 -25.22 -9.13
CA ASP A 531 1.06 -24.01 -9.38
C ASP A 531 0.27 -22.70 -9.23
N ARG A 532 -1.06 -22.77 -9.06
CA ARG A 532 -2.00 -21.64 -9.02
C ARG A 532 -2.03 -20.78 -10.29
N GLU A 533 -1.58 -21.32 -11.42
CA GLU A 533 -1.64 -20.64 -12.73
C GLU A 533 -3.05 -20.69 -13.34
N HIS A 534 -3.86 -21.68 -12.96
CA HIS A 534 -5.24 -21.83 -13.41
C HIS A 534 -6.18 -21.74 -12.21
N ILE A 535 -7.03 -20.71 -12.16
CA ILE A 535 -8.01 -20.51 -11.10
C ILE A 535 -9.40 -20.47 -11.71
N CYS A 536 -10.24 -21.44 -11.35
CA CYS A 536 -11.64 -21.48 -11.74
C CYS A 536 -12.55 -21.19 -10.55
N TYR A 537 -13.69 -20.56 -10.79
CA TYR A 537 -14.62 -20.14 -9.76
C TYR A 537 -16.07 -20.43 -10.14
N ALA A 538 -16.88 -20.67 -9.12
CA ALA A 538 -18.33 -20.78 -9.20
C ALA A 538 -18.95 -19.92 -8.11
N GLN A 539 -19.75 -18.95 -8.51
CA GLN A 539 -20.31 -17.94 -7.62
C GLN A 539 -21.79 -17.68 -7.91
N LEU A 540 -22.51 -17.21 -6.90
CA LEU A 540 -23.78 -16.55 -7.06
C LEU A 540 -23.51 -15.05 -7.20
N GLN A 541 -24.04 -14.44 -8.25
CA GLN A 541 -23.87 -13.04 -8.59
C GLN A 541 -25.22 -12.33 -8.48
N ASN A 542 -25.22 -11.16 -7.84
CA ASN A 542 -26.39 -10.32 -7.64
C ASN A 542 -26.11 -8.94 -8.22
N HIS A 543 -27.08 -8.40 -8.94
CA HIS A 543 -27.04 -7.12 -9.62
C HIS A 543 -28.16 -6.23 -9.11
N LEU A 544 -27.84 -4.97 -8.83
CA LEU A 544 -28.78 -3.89 -8.67
C LEU A 544 -28.42 -2.81 -9.68
N GLN A 545 -29.32 -2.57 -10.64
CA GLN A 545 -29.11 -1.58 -11.68
C GLN A 545 -30.14 -0.46 -11.58
N ALA A 546 -29.71 0.76 -11.86
CA ALA A 546 -30.57 1.94 -11.88
C ALA A 546 -30.28 2.82 -13.10
N GLY A 547 -31.33 3.26 -13.80
CA GLY A 547 -31.17 4.00 -15.05
C GLY A 547 -32.52 4.41 -15.65
N LYS A 548 -32.51 5.47 -16.46
CA LYS A 548 -33.73 6.03 -17.08
C LYS A 548 -34.37 5.11 -18.11
N ALA A 549 -33.60 4.24 -18.74
CA ALA A 549 -34.09 3.27 -19.70
C ALA A 549 -34.87 2.12 -19.05
N LEU A 550 -34.76 1.93 -17.73
CA LEU A 550 -35.48 0.88 -17.01
C LEU A 550 -36.90 1.34 -16.68
N GLY A 551 -37.91 0.50 -16.92
CA GLY A 551 -39.32 0.86 -16.72
C GLY A 551 -39.67 1.34 -15.31
N ARG A 552 -39.04 0.79 -14.27
CA ARG A 552 -39.19 1.24 -12.86
C ARG A 552 -38.09 2.21 -12.41
N GLY A 553 -37.16 2.57 -13.30
CA GLY A 553 -35.92 3.28 -12.99
C GLY A 553 -34.84 2.40 -12.33
N TRP A 554 -35.16 1.14 -12.00
CA TRP A 554 -34.26 0.16 -11.42
C TRP A 554 -34.68 -1.27 -11.76
N ARG A 555 -33.73 -2.20 -11.67
CA ARG A 555 -33.96 -3.65 -11.77
C ARG A 555 -32.98 -4.43 -10.90
N VAL A 556 -33.34 -5.67 -10.60
CA VAL A 556 -32.49 -6.62 -9.86
C VAL A 556 -32.27 -7.86 -10.72
N GLY A 557 -31.03 -8.33 -10.72
CA GLY A 557 -30.62 -9.56 -11.40
C GLY A 557 -29.95 -10.52 -10.42
N VAL A 558 -30.24 -11.82 -10.51
CA VAL A 558 -29.56 -12.84 -9.70
C VAL A 558 -29.28 -14.07 -10.56
N GLY A 559 -28.07 -14.60 -10.50
CA GLY A 559 -27.72 -15.77 -11.30
C GLY A 559 -26.39 -16.42 -10.94
N PRO A 560 -26.16 -17.66 -11.41
CA PRO A 560 -24.86 -18.29 -11.28
C PRO A 560 -23.85 -17.65 -12.24
N THR A 561 -22.60 -17.61 -11.79
CA THR A 561 -21.44 -17.23 -12.59
C THR A 561 -20.37 -18.30 -12.45
N LEU A 562 -19.85 -18.75 -13.58
CA LEU A 562 -18.70 -19.66 -13.68
C LEU A 562 -17.59 -18.94 -14.45
N GLY A 563 -16.35 -19.11 -14.05
CA GLY A 563 -15.24 -18.56 -14.83
C GLY A 563 -13.90 -19.16 -14.48
N CYS A 564 -12.89 -18.87 -15.29
CA CYS A 564 -11.52 -19.31 -15.11
C CYS A 564 -10.54 -18.23 -15.57
N GLN A 565 -9.60 -17.87 -14.69
CA GLN A 565 -8.36 -17.17 -15.01
C GLN A 565 -7.29 -18.23 -15.33
N ASN A 566 -6.61 -18.11 -16.47
CA ASN A 566 -5.58 -19.04 -16.89
C ASN A 566 -4.31 -18.28 -17.30
N ILE A 567 -3.19 -18.61 -16.67
CA ILE A 567 -1.85 -18.18 -17.03
C ILE A 567 -1.23 -19.33 -17.81
N TRP A 568 -1.12 -19.21 -19.13
CA TRP A 568 -0.59 -20.29 -19.99
C TRP A 568 0.94 -20.22 -20.10
N SER A 569 1.48 -19.01 -19.98
CA SER A 569 2.91 -18.70 -19.96
C SER A 569 3.09 -17.28 -19.40
N PRO A 570 4.32 -16.84 -19.08
CA PRO A 570 4.56 -15.46 -18.66
C PRO A 570 4.07 -14.39 -19.66
N GLN A 571 3.90 -14.76 -20.93
CA GLN A 571 3.45 -13.88 -22.00
C GLN A 571 1.98 -14.04 -22.37
N LEU A 572 1.27 -15.08 -21.92
CA LEU A 572 -0.07 -15.40 -22.41
C LEU A 572 -1.02 -15.75 -21.27
N ASN A 573 -2.03 -14.90 -21.08
CA ASN A 573 -3.07 -15.06 -20.06
C ASN A 573 -4.45 -15.02 -20.71
N SER A 574 -5.43 -15.69 -20.13
CA SER A 574 -6.83 -15.60 -20.57
C SER A 574 -7.80 -15.64 -19.41
N VAL A 575 -8.96 -14.99 -19.58
CA VAL A 575 -10.11 -15.10 -18.68
C VAL A 575 -11.31 -15.55 -19.50
N LEU A 576 -12.02 -16.55 -19.00
CA LEU A 576 -13.29 -17.02 -19.53
C LEU A 576 -14.35 -16.88 -18.43
N GLN A 577 -15.50 -16.33 -18.74
CA GLN A 577 -16.61 -16.19 -17.79
C GLN A 577 -17.95 -16.45 -18.49
N VAL A 578 -18.81 -17.16 -17.76
CA VAL A 578 -20.19 -17.46 -18.12
C VAL A 578 -21.07 -16.95 -17.00
N GLU A 579 -22.00 -16.06 -17.32
CA GLU A 579 -23.01 -15.57 -16.39
C GLU A 579 -24.40 -15.95 -16.89
N LEU A 580 -25.30 -16.21 -15.96
CA LEU A 580 -26.71 -16.44 -16.28
C LEU A 580 -27.60 -15.65 -15.32
N PRO A 581 -27.58 -14.31 -15.31
CA PRO A 581 -28.50 -13.51 -14.50
C PRO A 581 -29.96 -13.73 -14.93
N TYR A 582 -30.84 -13.94 -13.95
CA TYR A 582 -32.28 -13.79 -14.09
C TYR A 582 -32.68 -12.36 -13.71
N TRP A 583 -33.25 -11.62 -14.65
CA TRP A 583 -33.73 -10.25 -14.43
C TRP A 583 -35.20 -10.25 -14.01
N GLU A 584 -35.50 -9.68 -12.84
CA GLU A 584 -36.86 -9.73 -12.27
C GLU A 584 -37.88 -8.91 -13.06
N ASP A 585 -37.47 -7.80 -13.66
CA ASP A 585 -38.34 -6.94 -14.47
C ASP A 585 -38.73 -7.59 -15.81
N ALA A 586 -37.78 -8.26 -16.47
CA ALA A 586 -38.02 -8.96 -17.73
C ALA A 586 -38.59 -10.38 -17.54
N GLN A 587 -38.49 -10.95 -16.33
CA GLN A 587 -38.80 -12.35 -16.03
C GLN A 587 -38.07 -13.35 -16.92
N GLN A 588 -36.82 -13.05 -17.27
CA GLN A 588 -36.02 -13.81 -18.22
C GLN A 588 -34.59 -14.00 -17.76
N TRP A 589 -34.02 -15.12 -18.18
CA TRP A 589 -32.60 -15.38 -18.10
C TRP A 589 -31.86 -14.67 -19.24
N ASN A 590 -30.68 -14.16 -18.93
CA ASN A 590 -29.76 -13.58 -19.91
C ASN A 590 -28.45 -14.35 -19.81
N LEU A 591 -28.11 -15.14 -20.83
CA LEU A 591 -26.83 -15.83 -20.92
C LEU A 591 -25.77 -14.83 -21.36
N ARG A 592 -24.68 -14.68 -20.60
CA ARG A 592 -23.54 -13.84 -20.97
C ARG A 592 -22.27 -14.67 -21.01
N LEU A 593 -21.52 -14.57 -22.09
CA LEU A 593 -20.22 -15.20 -22.29
C LEU A 593 -19.19 -14.10 -22.50
N HIS A 594 -18.14 -14.11 -21.71
CA HIS A 594 -17.00 -13.22 -21.84
C HIS A 594 -15.73 -14.06 -22.01
N SER A 595 -14.97 -13.80 -23.05
CA SER A 595 -13.68 -14.42 -23.30
C SER A 595 -12.66 -13.34 -23.63
N GLN A 596 -11.54 -13.35 -22.92
CA GLN A 596 -10.47 -12.41 -23.14
C GLN A 596 -9.13 -13.15 -23.14
N LEU A 597 -8.24 -12.74 -24.03
CA LEU A 597 -6.88 -13.26 -24.17
C LEU A 597 -5.92 -12.07 -24.18
N GLN A 598 -4.89 -12.11 -23.36
CA GLN A 598 -3.84 -11.10 -23.33
C GLN A 598 -2.49 -11.70 -23.70
N TYR A 599 -1.81 -11.05 -24.63
CA TYR A 599 -0.39 -11.27 -24.93
C TYR A 599 0.46 -10.13 -24.36
N VAL A 600 1.38 -10.44 -23.45
CA VAL A 600 2.27 -9.50 -22.78
C VAL A 600 3.53 -9.32 -23.62
N LEU A 601 3.77 -8.11 -24.11
CA LEU A 601 4.99 -7.74 -24.84
C LEU A 601 6.16 -7.53 -23.86
N ASN A 602 5.87 -6.83 -22.77
CA ASN A 602 6.71 -6.66 -21.59
C ASN A 602 5.79 -6.21 -20.43
N PRO A 603 6.28 -6.06 -19.19
CA PRO A 603 5.41 -5.69 -18.06
C PRO A 603 4.57 -4.44 -18.31
N GLN A 604 5.03 -3.47 -19.10
CA GLN A 604 4.31 -2.21 -19.32
C GLN A 604 3.49 -2.16 -20.61
N HIS A 605 3.48 -3.23 -21.41
CA HIS A 605 2.85 -3.23 -22.72
C HIS A 605 2.20 -4.59 -23.02
N ALA A 606 0.90 -4.57 -23.31
CA ALA A 606 0.15 -5.78 -23.63
C ALA A 606 -0.87 -5.57 -24.76
N ILE A 607 -1.19 -6.65 -25.47
CA ILE A 607 -2.23 -6.71 -26.49
C ILE A 607 -3.36 -7.60 -25.97
N ARG A 608 -4.61 -7.16 -26.10
CA ARG A 608 -5.81 -7.89 -25.66
C ARG A 608 -6.71 -8.19 -26.82
N LEU A 609 -7.23 -9.42 -26.86
CA LEU A 609 -8.35 -9.82 -27.68
C LEU A 609 -9.54 -10.08 -26.78
N GLY A 610 -10.69 -9.52 -27.10
CA GLY A 610 -11.94 -9.69 -26.36
C GLY A 610 -13.05 -10.21 -27.25
N TRP A 611 -13.89 -11.07 -26.68
CA TRP A 611 -15.14 -11.53 -27.27
C TRP A 611 -16.21 -11.58 -26.19
N GLU A 612 -17.35 -10.98 -26.50
CA GLU A 612 -18.54 -10.98 -25.66
C GLU A 612 -19.74 -11.44 -26.47
N TYR A 613 -20.55 -12.29 -25.84
CA TYR A 613 -21.82 -12.74 -26.38
C TYR A 613 -22.89 -12.70 -25.30
N GLN A 614 -24.07 -12.19 -25.62
CA GLN A 614 -25.23 -12.24 -24.74
C GLN A 614 -26.42 -12.83 -25.48
N GLN A 615 -27.27 -13.56 -24.78
CA GLN A 615 -28.52 -14.06 -25.33
C GLN A 615 -29.64 -13.84 -24.32
N GLN A 616 -30.69 -13.16 -24.78
CA GLN A 616 -31.93 -12.99 -24.03
C GLN A 616 -33.10 -12.94 -25.02
N ASP A 617 -34.20 -13.60 -24.69
CA ASP A 617 -35.41 -13.66 -25.55
C ASP A 617 -35.16 -14.08 -27.02
N GLN A 618 -34.29 -15.07 -27.25
CA GLN A 618 -33.87 -15.53 -28.59
C GLN A 618 -33.16 -14.47 -29.44
N GLN A 619 -32.77 -13.34 -28.85
CA GLN A 619 -31.97 -12.32 -29.48
C GLN A 619 -30.51 -12.48 -29.07
N ASP A 620 -29.62 -12.34 -30.04
CA ASP A 620 -28.18 -12.51 -29.86
C ASP A 620 -27.48 -11.15 -29.86
N TRP A 621 -26.75 -10.88 -28.79
CA TRP A 621 -25.84 -9.76 -28.69
C TRP A 621 -24.37 -10.16 -28.83
N HIS A 622 -23.56 -9.50 -29.65
CA HIS A 622 -22.14 -9.83 -29.79
C HIS A 622 -21.23 -8.60 -29.90
N GLN A 623 -20.02 -8.73 -29.35
CA GLN A 623 -18.93 -7.77 -29.48
C GLN A 623 -17.59 -8.51 -29.60
N THR A 624 -16.70 -7.99 -30.45
CA THR A 624 -15.29 -8.41 -30.55
C THR A 624 -14.39 -7.20 -30.45
N SER A 625 -13.23 -7.34 -29.81
CA SER A 625 -12.28 -6.24 -29.64
C SER A 625 -10.83 -6.69 -29.73
N LEU A 626 -9.99 -5.79 -30.24
CA LEU A 626 -8.53 -5.83 -30.19
C LEU A 626 -8.07 -4.54 -29.50
N GLY A 627 -7.34 -4.68 -28.40
CA GLY A 627 -6.86 -3.56 -27.59
C GLY A 627 -5.36 -3.61 -27.36
N TYR A 628 -4.78 -2.44 -27.17
CA TYR A 628 -3.42 -2.25 -26.68
C TYR A 628 -3.48 -1.54 -25.31
N ALA A 629 -2.80 -2.10 -24.32
CA ALA A 629 -2.69 -1.56 -22.98
C ALA A 629 -1.25 -1.09 -22.71
N TRP A 630 -1.12 0.15 -22.25
CA TRP A 630 0.14 0.73 -21.79
C TRP A 630 0.01 1.12 -20.32
N PHE A 631 0.89 0.56 -19.48
CA PHE A 631 0.96 0.81 -18.04
C PHE A 631 2.07 1.84 -17.74
N PHE A 632 1.81 2.82 -16.87
CA PHE A 632 2.74 3.93 -16.57
C PHE A 632 2.57 4.56 -15.18
#